data_AF-A0A4V1UQU8-F1
#
_entry.id   AF-A0A4V1UQU8-F1
#
_cell.length_a   1.000
_cell.length_b   1.000
_cell.length_c   1.000
_cell.angle_alpha   90.00
_cell.angle_beta   90.00
_cell.angle_gamma   90.00
#
_symmetry.space_group_name_H-M   'P 1'
#
loop_
_entity.id
_entity.type
_entity.pdbx_description
1 polymer ?
#
loop_
_entity_poly.entity_id
_entity_poly.type
_entity_poly.pdbx_seq_one_letter_code
_entity_poly.pdbx_strand_id
1 'polypeptide(L)'
;MDSLTTRSGKLVTLNTETELLTVEDPVLGHSITIDLSTNRIVISAAGDLELNAKGRLKLTAGESIELESEGTLKLIAEDDAVLRGKMVRIN
;
A
#
# COMPACT_ATOMS: atom_id res chain seq x y z
N MET A 1 22.69 -11.24 -2.67
CA MET A 1 21.48 -11.03 -1.85
C MET A 1 21.94 -10.55 -0.50
N ASP A 2 21.60 -9.31 -0.17
CA ASP A 2 22.00 -8.70 1.10
C ASP A 2 20.77 -8.64 2.01
N SER A 3 20.93 -8.99 3.27
CA SER A 3 19.83 -8.95 4.24
C SER A 3 20.26 -8.49 5.61
N LEU A 4 19.31 -7.90 6.34
CA LEU A 4 19.45 -7.55 7.74
C LEU A 4 18.17 -7.92 8.49
N THR A 5 18.32 -8.27 9.76
CA THR A 5 17.19 -8.50 10.66
C THR A 5 16.98 -7.25 11.52
N THR A 6 15.77 -6.71 11.53
CA THR A 6 15.42 -5.57 12.39
C THR A 6 15.37 -5.99 13.86
N ARG A 7 15.39 -5.01 14.78
CA ARG A 7 15.22 -5.27 16.22
C ARG A 7 13.91 -6.02 16.54
N SER A 8 12.88 -5.85 15.72
CA SER A 8 11.58 -6.52 15.87
C SER A 8 11.51 -7.88 15.15
N GLY A 9 12.64 -8.40 14.68
CA GLY A 9 12.74 -9.72 14.05
C GLY A 9 12.22 -9.77 12.61
N LYS A 10 11.99 -8.63 11.95
CA LYS A 10 11.60 -8.57 10.54
C LYS A 10 12.84 -8.69 9.66
N LEU A 11 12.72 -9.36 8.53
CA LEU A 11 13.81 -9.47 7.57
C LEU A 11 13.68 -8.34 6.55
N VAL A 12 14.76 -7.61 6.32
CA VAL A 12 14.88 -6.66 5.22
C VAL A 12 15.89 -7.24 4.23
N THR A 13 15.48 -7.42 2.98
CA THR A 13 16.29 -8.06 1.94
C THR A 13 16.34 -7.17 0.70
N LEU A 14 17.55 -6.95 0.18
CA LEU A 14 17.77 -6.43 -1.16
C LEU A 14 18.26 -7.57 -2.06
N ASN A 15 17.43 -7.97 -3.01
CA ASN A 15 17.81 -8.91 -4.07
C ASN A 15 18.10 -8.13 -5.36
N THR A 16 19.38 -8.00 -5.68
CA THR A 16 19.85 -7.30 -6.89
C THR A 16 19.64 -8.08 -8.18
N GLU A 17 19.42 -9.39 -8.12
CA GLU A 17 19.13 -10.21 -9.31
C GLU A 17 17.70 -10.04 -9.78
N THR A 18 16.77 -9.92 -8.83
CA THR A 18 15.34 -9.72 -9.11
C THR A 18 14.90 -8.27 -8.94
N GLU A 19 15.83 -7.37 -8.60
CA GLU A 19 15.56 -5.95 -8.31
C GLU A 19 14.46 -5.70 -7.27
N LEU A 20 14.39 -6.55 -6.24
CA LEU A 20 13.39 -6.46 -5.17
C LEU A 20 14.02 -5.96 -3.86
N LEU A 21 13.38 -4.96 -3.25
CA LEU A 21 13.59 -4.59 -1.85
C LEU A 21 12.37 -5.01 -1.04
N THR A 22 12.56 -5.92 -0.09
CA THR A 22 11.47 -6.48 0.71
C THR A 22 11.73 -6.24 2.20
N VAL A 23 10.68 -5.86 2.92
CA VAL A 23 10.59 -5.98 4.39
C VAL A 23 9.52 -7.00 4.68
N GLU A 24 9.85 -8.12 5.32
CA GLU A 24 8.90 -9.19 5.59
C GLU A 24 8.91 -9.64 7.06
N ASP A 25 7.74 -10.05 7.53
CA ASP A 25 7.61 -10.90 8.71
C ASP A 25 7.68 -12.37 8.27
N PRO A 26 8.78 -13.09 8.57
CA PRO A 26 8.95 -14.47 8.12
C PRO A 26 7.96 -15.44 8.79
N VAL A 27 7.25 -15.03 9.84
CA VAL A 27 6.28 -15.87 10.56
C VAL A 27 4.87 -15.61 10.06
N LEU A 28 4.49 -14.33 9.94
CA LEU A 28 3.11 -13.95 9.61
C LEU A 28 2.89 -13.70 8.11
N GLY A 29 3.95 -13.66 7.30
CA GLY A 29 3.87 -13.50 5.85
C GLY A 29 3.44 -12.10 5.39
N HIS A 30 3.49 -11.10 6.27
CA HIS A 30 3.23 -9.70 5.90
C HIS A 30 4.48 -9.12 5.27
N SER A 31 4.31 -8.32 4.23
CA SER A 31 5.43 -7.76 3.49
C SER A 31 5.15 -6.37 2.94
N ILE A 32 6.22 -5.60 2.82
CA ILE A 32 6.30 -4.45 1.96
C ILE A 32 7.37 -4.79 0.92
N THR A 33 6.97 -4.86 -0.34
CA THR A 33 7.85 -5.18 -1.45
C THR A 33 7.90 -4.00 -2.41
N ILE A 34 9.09 -3.54 -2.72
CA ILE A 34 9.36 -2.56 -3.78
C ILE A 34 10.05 -3.30 -4.91
N ASP A 35 9.35 -3.43 -6.03
CA ASP A 35 9.92 -3.87 -7.29
C ASP A 35 10.52 -2.66 -8.01
N LEU A 36 11.85 -2.60 -7.97
CA LEU A 36 12.63 -1.49 -8.52
C LEU A 36 12.65 -1.52 -10.06
N SER A 37 12.41 -2.69 -10.68
CA SER A 37 12.38 -2.84 -12.14
C SER A 37 11.12 -2.20 -12.75
N THR A 38 10.01 -2.29 -12.03
CA THR A 38 8.70 -1.77 -12.46
C THR A 38 8.26 -0.52 -11.71
N ASN A 39 9.05 -0.07 -10.72
CA ASN A 39 8.71 1.00 -9.77
C ASN A 39 7.38 0.74 -9.03
N ARG A 40 7.08 -0.53 -8.78
CA ARG A 40 5.84 -0.96 -8.13
C ARG A 40 6.08 -1.21 -6.64
N ILE A 41 5.19 -0.68 -5.81
CA ILE A 41 5.15 -0.97 -4.37
C ILE A 41 3.94 -1.85 -4.09
N VAL A 42 4.16 -2.96 -3.38
CA VAL A 42 3.11 -3.87 -2.91
C VAL A 42 3.20 -3.97 -1.40
N ILE A 43 2.07 -3.76 -0.72
CA ILE A 43 1.94 -3.93 0.72
C ILE A 43 0.93 -5.06 0.94
N SER A 44 1.39 -6.13 1.58
CA SER A 44 0.55 -7.26 1.99
C SER A 44 0.53 -7.32 3.50
N ALA A 45 -0.63 -7.04 4.11
CA ALA A 45 -0.84 -7.12 5.55
C ALA A 45 -1.96 -8.13 5.81
N ALA A 46 -1.79 -9.04 6.78
CA ALA A 46 -2.91 -9.88 7.22
C ALA A 46 -3.72 -9.24 8.36
N GLY A 47 -3.15 -8.22 9.02
CA GLY A 47 -3.87 -7.34 9.94
C GLY A 47 -4.30 -6.05 9.23
N ASP A 48 -4.38 -4.98 10.00
CA ASP A 48 -4.76 -3.66 9.49
C ASP A 48 -3.63 -3.00 8.69
N LEU A 49 -4.01 -2.29 7.62
CA LEU A 49 -3.16 -1.32 6.94
C LEU A 49 -3.67 0.09 7.26
N GLU A 50 -2.89 0.87 8.01
CA GLU A 50 -3.23 2.25 8.34
C GLU A 50 -2.31 3.23 7.60
N LEU A 51 -2.90 4.20 6.90
CA LEU A 51 -2.21 5.34 6.30
C LEU A 51 -2.66 6.62 7.00
N ASN A 52 -1.79 7.18 7.84
CA ASN A 52 -2.08 8.38 8.61
C ASN A 52 -1.24 9.56 8.13
N ALA A 53 -1.89 10.68 7.79
CA ALA A 53 -1.24 11.90 7.39
C ALA A 53 -1.73 13.06 8.26
N LYS A 54 -0.80 13.75 8.95
CA LYS A 54 -1.12 14.99 9.70
C LYS A 54 -1.54 16.16 8.79
N GLY A 55 -1.17 16.08 7.51
CA GLY A 55 -1.52 17.06 6.49
C GLY A 55 -2.45 16.45 5.44
N ARG A 56 -2.07 16.54 4.17
CA ARG A 56 -2.85 16.00 3.04
C ARG A 56 -2.32 14.65 2.57
N LEU A 57 -3.18 13.64 2.52
CA LEU A 57 -2.96 12.43 1.73
C LEU A 57 -3.46 12.67 0.29
N LYS A 58 -2.64 12.38 -0.72
CA LYS A 58 -3.00 12.54 -2.15
C LYS A 58 -2.70 11.26 -2.90
N LEU A 59 -3.71 10.71 -3.56
CA LEU A 59 -3.56 9.62 -4.53
C LEU A 59 -3.70 10.20 -5.94
N THR A 60 -2.86 9.77 -6.87
CA THR A 60 -2.88 10.21 -8.27
C THR A 60 -2.48 9.03 -9.14
N ALA A 61 -3.24 8.80 -10.19
CA ALA A 61 -2.96 7.75 -11.17
C ALA A 61 -3.03 8.34 -12.59
N GLY A 62 -2.24 7.78 -13.50
CA GLY A 62 -2.31 8.13 -14.92
C GLY A 62 -3.57 7.60 -15.59
N GLU A 63 -4.11 6.47 -15.10
CA GLU A 63 -5.28 5.80 -15.67
C GLU A 63 -6.46 5.80 -14.67
N SER A 64 -6.37 4.99 -13.60
CA SER A 64 -7.44 4.83 -12.62
C SER A 64 -6.90 4.65 -11.20
N ILE A 65 -7.74 4.99 -10.21
CA ILE A 65 -7.59 4.58 -8.83
C ILE A 65 -8.75 3.63 -8.55
N GLU A 66 -8.45 2.42 -8.09
CA GLU A 66 -9.43 1.41 -7.73
C GLU A 66 -9.37 1.15 -6.22
N LEU A 67 -10.53 1.13 -5.58
CA LEU A 67 -10.70 0.83 -4.16
C LEU A 67 -11.76 -0.26 -4.04
N GLU A 68 -11.34 -1.45 -3.62
CA GLU A 68 -12.21 -2.61 -3.46
C GLU A 68 -12.18 -3.08 -2.01
N SER A 69 -13.32 -3.56 -1.51
CA SER A 69 -13.44 -4.18 -0.20
C SER A 69 -14.40 -5.37 -0.31
N GLU A 70 -14.01 -6.52 0.24
CA GLU A 70 -14.91 -7.67 0.37
C GLU A 70 -16.05 -7.41 1.37
N GLY A 71 -15.86 -6.44 2.27
CA GLY A 71 -16.83 -6.06 3.29
C GLY A 71 -17.46 -4.72 3.01
N THR A 72 -17.28 -3.76 3.93
CA THR A 72 -17.80 -2.40 3.79
C THR A 72 -16.69 -1.42 3.45
N LEU A 73 -16.87 -0.68 2.36
CA LEU A 73 -16.07 0.52 2.09
C LEU A 73 -16.79 1.75 2.68
N LYS A 74 -16.15 2.43 3.64
CA LYS A 74 -16.66 3.69 4.24
C LYS A 74 -15.78 4.86 3.83
N LEU A 75 -16.40 5.91 3.30
CA LEU A 75 -15.75 7.19 3.01
C LEU A 75 -16.38 8.25 3.91
N ILE A 76 -15.59 8.85 4.80
CA ILE A 76 -16.04 9.83 5.79
C ILE A 76 -15.19 11.09 5.62
N ALA A 77 -15.84 12.24 5.52
CA ALA A 77 -15.23 13.55 5.60
C ALA A 77 -15.89 14.32 6.76
N GLU A 78 -15.10 15.07 7.53
CA GLU A 78 -15.63 15.91 8.62
C GLU A 78 -16.38 17.14 8.08
N ASP A 79 -15.84 17.72 6.99
CA ASP A 79 -16.47 18.79 6.23
C ASP A 79 -17.05 18.22 4.91
N ASP A 80 -16.54 18.66 3.76
CA ASP A 80 -17.08 18.30 2.46
C ASP A 80 -16.44 17.03 1.86
N ALA A 81 -17.30 16.15 1.35
CA ALA A 81 -16.92 15.08 0.43
C ALA A 81 -17.31 15.47 -1.01
N VAL A 82 -16.33 15.67 -1.89
CA VAL A 82 -16.55 16.12 -3.27
C VAL A 82 -16.17 15.02 -4.26
N LEU A 83 -17.15 14.47 -4.97
CA LEU A 83 -16.94 13.51 -6.06
C LEU A 83 -17.13 14.22 -7.41
N ARG A 84 -16.11 14.19 -8.27
CA ARG A 84 -16.14 14.84 -9.59
C ARG A 84 -15.68 13.87 -10.66
N GLY A 85 -16.42 13.84 -11.75
CA GLY A 85 -16.09 13.08 -12.95
C GLY A 85 -17.03 13.48 -14.08
N LYS A 86 -16.73 13.05 -15.30
CA LYS A 86 -17.66 13.19 -16.44
C LYS A 86 -18.98 12.46 -16.17
N MET A 87 -18.93 11.39 -15.39
CA MET A 87 -20.07 10.62 -14.90
C MET A 87 -19.77 10.17 -13.48
N VAL A 88 -20.75 10.31 -12.59
CA VAL A 88 -20.72 9.73 -11.24
C VAL A 88 -21.94 8.84 -11.13
N ARG A 89 -21.72 7.55 -10.84
CA ARG A 89 -22.77 6.56 -10.66
C ARG A 89 -22.74 6.06 -9.23
N ILE A 90 -23.88 6.14 -8.55
CA ILE A 90 -24.11 5.58 -7.23
C ILE A 90 -25.20 4.54 -7.41
N ASN A 91 -24.91 3.29 -7.06
CA ASN A 91 -25.83 2.17 -7.16
C ASN A 91 -26.55 1.94 -5.84
#